data_AF-Q18HF7-F1
#
_entry.id   AF-Q18HF7-F1
#
_cell.length_a   1.000
_cell.length_b   1.000
_cell.length_c   1.000
_cell.angle_alpha   90.00
_cell.angle_beta   90.00
_cell.angle_gamma   90.00
#
_symmetry.space_group_name_H-M   'P 1'
#
loop_
_entity.id
_entity.type
_entity.pdbx_description
1 polymer ?
#
loop_
_entity_poly.entity_id
_entity_poly.type
_entity_poly.pdbx_seq_one_letter_code
_entity_poly.pdbx_strand_id
1 'polypeptide(L)'
;MPEAAHNFVVVVVEPETPGNIGTIARAMKNFGLTELLLVDPPPIPAGSEAYGFAGHAREDVLPNAKTVSFDAVVNKYHTIGTTAITAEDSRHHVRFPYKTPAEISDDLKTVETETALVFGREGTGLTNDELTSLDEVCSIPANESYPVLNLGQAATVLLYELRSLTLTDTQLPDVERERADESDIDRFYEFFTDFLHSVEGREHKREKTALMLRRLIARAHPTNREISTLLGLFRRANILLGEQSYGESNQTDEMDDTTAVESIPEESINAIIESTSSGYEETEAQTSSDGSLCDQSDSADLMNADEDTEMTAGADVDTDTDVETNTNNDNT
;
A
#
# COMPACT_ATOMS: atom_id res chain seq x y z
N MET A 1 -23.96 15.83 0.29
CA MET A 1 -23.24 16.71 -0.66
C MET A 1 -21.78 16.34 -0.52
N PRO A 2 -20.99 16.20 -1.60
CA PRO A 2 -19.56 15.99 -1.41
C PRO A 2 -19.02 17.23 -0.72
N GLU A 3 -18.47 17.02 0.47
CA GLU A 3 -17.91 18.01 1.37
C GLU A 3 -16.78 18.74 0.62
N ALA A 4 -16.73 20.07 0.70
CA ALA A 4 -15.73 20.84 -0.03
C ALA A 4 -14.34 20.38 0.41
N ALA A 5 -13.53 19.86 -0.52
CA ALA A 5 -12.15 19.50 -0.25
C ALA A 5 -11.45 20.72 0.40
N HIS A 6 -10.83 20.51 1.56
CA HIS A 6 -10.12 21.58 2.25
C HIS A 6 -9.11 22.22 1.31
N ASN A 7 -9.12 23.55 1.20
CA ASN A 7 -8.19 24.24 0.32
C ASN A 7 -6.83 24.35 1.00
N PHE A 8 -5.93 23.44 0.66
CA PHE A 8 -4.55 23.45 1.13
C PHE A 8 -3.61 24.05 0.10
N VAL A 9 -2.71 24.90 0.58
CA VAL A 9 -1.55 25.37 -0.17
C VAL A 9 -0.28 24.86 0.49
N VAL A 10 0.67 24.37 -0.32
CA VAL A 10 1.98 23.94 0.16
C VAL A 10 2.96 25.08 -0.02
N VAL A 11 3.68 25.44 1.04
CA VAL A 11 4.65 26.52 1.06
C VAL A 11 6.02 25.96 1.39
N VAL A 12 7.03 26.27 0.58
CA VAL A 12 8.42 25.89 0.85
C VAL A 12 9.26 27.15 0.99
N VAL A 13 9.88 27.32 2.16
CA VAL A 13 10.67 28.48 2.52
C VAL A 13 12.15 28.23 2.30
N GLU A 14 12.74 29.03 1.41
CA GLU A 14 14.15 28.99 1.03
C GLU A 14 14.69 27.57 0.74
N PRO A 15 14.03 26.78 -0.14
CA PRO A 15 14.54 25.45 -0.48
C PRO A 15 15.96 25.55 -1.07
N GLU A 16 16.92 24.81 -0.51
CA GLU A 16 18.31 24.84 -0.98
C GLU A 16 18.47 24.11 -2.32
N THR A 17 17.71 23.02 -2.51
CA THR A 17 17.85 22.16 -3.69
C THR A 17 16.57 22.13 -4.55
N PRO A 18 16.68 22.34 -5.88
CA PRO A 18 15.55 22.16 -6.79
C PRO A 18 14.94 20.76 -6.73
N GLY A 19 15.75 19.73 -6.48
CA GLY A 19 15.30 18.34 -6.38
C GLY A 19 14.19 18.14 -5.33
N ASN A 20 14.34 18.71 -4.12
CA ASN A 20 13.31 18.59 -3.09
C ASN A 20 12.00 19.27 -3.49
N ILE A 21 12.05 20.39 -4.21
CA ILE A 21 10.86 21.06 -4.76
C ILE A 21 10.12 20.10 -5.71
N GLY A 22 10.86 19.38 -6.57
CA GLY A 22 10.30 18.36 -7.43
C GLY A 22 9.63 17.22 -6.66
N THR A 23 10.30 16.68 -5.63
CA THR A 23 9.75 15.62 -4.80
C THR A 23 8.49 16.06 -4.05
N ILE A 24 8.45 17.29 -3.52
CA ILE A 24 7.27 17.86 -2.87
C ILE A 24 6.14 18.01 -3.88
N ALA A 25 6.40 18.57 -5.07
CA ALA A 25 5.38 18.71 -6.12
C ALA A 25 4.80 17.34 -6.53
N ARG A 26 5.63 16.30 -6.60
CA ARG A 26 5.17 14.93 -6.84
C ARG A 26 4.27 14.42 -5.71
N ALA A 27 4.66 14.63 -4.46
CA ALA A 27 3.86 14.24 -3.31
C ALA A 27 2.51 14.97 -3.26
N MET A 28 2.50 16.27 -3.56
CA MET A 28 1.28 17.07 -3.71
C MET A 28 0.32 16.42 -4.70
N LYS A 29 0.81 16.08 -5.90
CA LYS A 29 -0.02 15.44 -6.93
C LYS A 29 -0.53 14.06 -6.51
N ASN A 30 0.27 13.27 -5.79
CA ASN A 30 -0.18 11.97 -5.27
C ASN A 30 -1.36 12.11 -4.28
N PHE A 31 -1.44 13.23 -3.56
CA PHE A 31 -2.43 13.45 -2.51
C PHE A 31 -3.46 14.54 -2.87
N GLY A 32 -3.56 14.93 -4.14
CA GLY A 32 -4.61 15.82 -4.63
C GLY A 32 -4.39 17.32 -4.41
N LEU A 33 -3.19 17.75 -4.02
CA LEU A 33 -2.84 19.17 -3.88
C LEU A 33 -2.20 19.71 -5.16
N THR A 34 -2.50 20.96 -5.50
CA THR A 34 -2.03 21.60 -6.74
C THR A 34 -1.38 22.96 -6.53
N GLU A 35 -1.69 23.66 -5.44
CA GLU A 35 -1.15 24.99 -5.18
C GLU A 35 0.20 24.92 -4.44
N LEU A 36 1.28 25.25 -5.14
CA LEU A 36 2.65 25.35 -4.59
C LEU A 36 3.08 26.82 -4.53
N LEU A 37 3.45 27.28 -3.34
CA LEU A 37 4.07 28.59 -3.11
C LEU A 37 5.52 28.40 -2.67
N LEU A 38 6.38 29.27 -3.18
CA LEU A 38 7.81 29.24 -2.89
C LEU A 38 8.22 30.60 -2.33
N VAL A 39 8.89 30.60 -1.18
CA VAL A 39 9.51 31.80 -0.62
C VAL A 39 10.99 31.72 -0.89
N ASP A 40 11.52 32.72 -1.59
CA ASP A 40 12.94 32.83 -1.98
C ASP A 40 13.56 31.53 -2.54
N PRO A 41 12.95 30.90 -3.58
CA PRO A 41 13.48 29.68 -4.16
C PRO A 41 14.73 29.94 -5.02
N PRO A 42 15.56 28.90 -5.23
CA PRO A 42 16.62 28.92 -6.20
C PRO A 42 16.02 28.94 -7.62
N PRO A 43 16.79 29.28 -8.66
CA PRO A 43 16.31 29.20 -10.03
C PRO A 43 15.84 27.78 -10.40
N ILE A 44 14.63 27.66 -10.96
CA ILE A 44 14.01 26.38 -11.35
C ILE A 44 13.78 26.34 -12.88
N PRO A 45 14.83 26.23 -13.71
CA PRO A 45 14.64 26.07 -15.14
C PRO A 45 13.96 24.72 -15.47
N ALA A 46 13.29 24.62 -16.62
CA ALA A 46 12.57 23.42 -17.04
C ALA A 46 13.44 22.14 -17.15
N GLY A 47 14.77 22.31 -17.28
CA GLY A 47 15.74 21.21 -17.28
C GLY A 47 16.37 20.91 -15.91
N SER A 48 15.88 21.53 -14.82
CA SER A 48 16.41 21.31 -13.47
C SER A 48 15.98 19.96 -12.88
N GLU A 49 16.66 19.57 -11.80
CA GLU A 49 16.30 18.38 -11.02
C GLU A 49 14.86 18.43 -10.50
N ALA A 50 14.30 19.63 -10.24
CA ALA A 50 12.90 19.78 -9.84
C ALA A 50 11.95 19.12 -10.86
N TYR A 51 12.13 19.43 -12.15
CA TYR A 51 11.34 18.85 -13.23
C TYR A 51 11.65 17.37 -13.46
N GLY A 52 12.89 16.94 -13.19
CA GLY A 52 13.28 15.53 -13.24
C GLY A 52 12.59 14.68 -12.16
N PHE A 53 12.44 15.21 -10.95
CA PHE A 53 11.92 14.46 -9.80
C PHE A 53 10.40 14.60 -9.60
N ALA A 54 9.77 15.59 -10.23
CA ALA A 54 8.33 15.85 -10.12
C ALA A 54 7.40 14.79 -10.75
N GLY A 55 7.91 13.90 -11.60
CA GLY A 55 7.04 13.00 -12.37
C GLY A 55 6.02 13.80 -13.19
N HIS A 56 4.74 13.43 -13.14
CA HIS A 56 3.67 14.17 -13.84
C HIS A 56 3.34 15.53 -13.20
N ALA A 57 3.85 15.85 -12.00
CA ALA A 57 3.63 17.16 -11.38
C ALA A 57 4.39 18.29 -12.10
N ARG A 58 5.28 17.92 -13.04
CA ARG A 58 5.96 18.84 -13.96
C ARG A 58 5.02 19.53 -14.97
N GLU A 59 3.81 18.99 -15.16
CA GLU A 59 2.85 19.46 -16.17
C GLU A 59 1.90 20.52 -15.61
N ASP A 60 1.65 20.49 -14.31
CA ASP A 60 0.60 21.29 -13.65
C ASP A 60 1.03 21.89 -12.31
N VAL A 61 1.71 21.18 -11.41
CA VAL A 61 2.09 21.75 -10.10
C VAL A 61 3.28 22.71 -10.24
N LEU A 62 4.40 22.25 -10.81
CA LEU A 62 5.61 23.07 -10.94
C LEU A 62 5.42 24.31 -11.85
N PRO A 63 4.81 24.21 -13.05
CA PRO A 63 4.63 25.37 -13.91
C PRO A 63 3.71 26.44 -13.32
N ASN A 64 2.80 26.05 -12.41
CA ASN A 64 1.88 26.96 -11.74
C ASN A 64 2.39 27.40 -10.36
N ALA A 65 3.58 26.97 -9.93
CA ALA A 65 4.17 27.38 -8.67
C ALA A 65 4.41 28.90 -8.66
N LYS A 66 4.09 29.56 -7.55
CA LYS A 66 4.21 31.02 -7.43
C LYS A 66 5.27 31.39 -6.39
N THR A 67 6.15 32.29 -6.76
CA THR A 67 7.05 32.93 -5.79
C THR A 67 6.30 34.02 -5.03
N VAL A 68 6.34 33.96 -3.70
CA VAL A 68 5.66 34.90 -2.79
C VAL A 68 6.59 35.29 -1.65
N SER A 69 6.27 36.36 -0.92
CA SER A 69 6.94 36.66 0.34
C SER A 69 6.35 35.84 1.50
N PHE A 70 7.16 35.56 2.52
CA PHE A 70 6.71 34.89 3.73
C PHE A 70 5.54 35.63 4.39
N ASP A 71 5.64 36.95 4.53
CA ASP A 71 4.56 37.79 5.11
C ASP A 71 3.24 37.65 4.35
N ALA A 72 3.28 37.48 3.03
CA ALA A 72 2.05 37.31 2.25
C ALA A 72 1.34 35.99 2.57
N VAL A 73 2.10 34.94 2.94
CA VAL A 73 1.56 33.66 3.38
C VAL A 73 0.90 33.82 4.76
N VAL A 74 1.65 34.36 5.73
CA VAL A 74 1.19 34.56 7.11
C VAL A 74 -0.08 35.42 7.18
N ASN A 75 -0.16 36.49 6.38
CA ASN A 75 -1.31 37.38 6.42
C ASN A 75 -2.58 36.84 5.72
N LYS A 76 -2.47 35.75 4.96
CA LYS A 76 -3.58 35.24 4.13
C LYS A 76 -4.15 33.92 4.63
N TYR A 77 -3.32 33.02 5.12
CA TYR A 77 -3.70 31.64 5.40
C TYR A 77 -3.67 31.33 6.89
N HIS A 78 -4.44 30.32 7.30
CA HIS A 78 -4.16 29.62 8.56
C HIS A 78 -2.90 28.78 8.37
N THR A 79 -1.86 29.04 9.13
CA THR A 79 -0.52 28.54 8.86
C THR A 79 -0.09 27.42 9.80
N ILE A 80 0.40 26.32 9.21
CA ILE A 80 0.92 25.16 9.94
C ILE A 80 2.40 25.01 9.60
N GLY A 81 3.27 25.43 10.52
CA GLY A 81 4.71 25.33 10.39
C GLY A 81 5.25 23.96 10.79
N THR A 82 6.12 23.38 9.98
CA THR A 82 6.71 22.06 10.28
C THR A 82 8.05 22.17 11.00
N THR A 83 8.30 21.25 11.93
CA THR A 83 9.58 21.14 12.62
C THR A 83 9.92 19.70 13.02
N ALA A 84 11.22 19.37 13.05
CA ALA A 84 11.74 18.13 13.60
C ALA A 84 12.19 18.26 15.07
N ILE A 85 12.30 19.49 15.59
CA ILE A 85 12.74 19.77 16.96
C ILE A 85 11.56 20.43 17.68
N THR A 86 11.13 19.83 18.78
CA THR A 86 10.06 20.36 19.62
C THR A 86 10.62 20.86 20.94
N ALA A 87 9.86 21.71 21.64
CA ALA A 87 10.17 22.04 23.01
C ALA A 87 9.61 20.97 23.97
N GLU A 88 10.35 20.67 25.04
CA GLU A 88 9.97 19.65 26.04
C GLU A 88 8.82 20.10 26.94
N ASP A 89 8.65 21.41 27.15
CA ASP A 89 7.62 21.95 28.03
C ASP A 89 7.05 23.29 27.58
N SER A 90 5.99 23.69 28.28
CA SER A 90 5.22 24.91 28.02
C SER A 90 5.93 26.22 28.36
N ARG A 91 7.20 26.22 28.77
CA ARG A 91 7.99 27.45 28.97
C ARG A 91 8.62 27.93 27.66
N HIS A 92 8.66 27.07 26.64
CA HIS A 92 9.29 27.34 25.34
C HIS A 92 8.27 27.33 24.21
N HIS A 93 7.52 28.44 24.09
CA HIS A 93 6.32 28.54 23.25
C HIS A 93 6.55 28.52 21.73
N VAL A 94 7.77 28.73 21.24
CA VAL A 94 8.03 28.81 19.79
C VAL A 94 7.75 27.47 19.09
N ARG A 95 7.95 26.35 19.78
CA ARG A 95 7.82 24.99 19.24
C ARG A 95 6.91 24.12 20.13
N PHE A 96 6.08 24.76 20.95
CA PHE A 96 5.14 24.12 21.86
C PHE A 96 3.89 25.00 22.08
N PRO A 97 2.66 24.44 22.06
CA PRO A 97 2.37 23.04 21.78
C PRO A 97 2.60 22.72 20.30
N TYR A 98 3.09 21.51 20.03
CA TYR A 98 3.12 20.96 18.68
C TYR A 98 2.02 19.91 18.56
N LYS A 99 1.60 19.64 17.33
CA LYS A 99 0.70 18.55 16.98
C LYS A 99 1.37 17.61 15.98
N THR A 100 0.94 16.36 15.97
CA THR A 100 1.30 15.39 14.95
C THR A 100 0.47 15.60 13.68
N PRO A 101 0.92 15.11 12.51
CA PRO A 101 0.12 15.16 11.29
C PRO A 101 -1.29 14.54 11.44
N ALA A 102 -1.42 13.46 12.22
CA ALA A 102 -2.70 12.82 12.49
C ALA A 102 -3.64 13.72 13.31
N GLU A 103 -3.12 14.39 14.34
CA GLU A 103 -3.89 15.35 15.14
C GLU A 103 -4.31 16.57 14.31
N ILE A 104 -3.42 17.09 13.45
CA ILE A 104 -3.77 18.15 12.50
C ILE A 104 -4.90 17.70 11.57
N SER A 105 -4.81 16.48 11.03
CA SER A 105 -5.86 15.90 10.17
C SER A 105 -7.20 15.82 10.91
N ASP A 106 -7.20 15.37 12.16
CA ASP A 106 -8.41 15.27 12.98
C ASP A 106 -9.03 16.64 13.32
N ASP A 107 -8.20 17.63 13.67
CA ASP A 107 -8.68 18.98 14.00
C ASP A 107 -9.30 19.68 12.80
N LEU A 108 -8.66 19.56 11.64
CA LEU A 108 -9.11 20.24 10.42
C LEU A 108 -10.40 19.64 9.84
N LYS A 109 -10.75 18.37 10.13
CA LYS A 109 -12.03 17.75 9.68
C LYS A 109 -13.28 18.56 10.02
N THR A 110 -13.22 19.41 11.04
CA THR A 110 -14.39 20.16 11.56
C THR A 110 -14.34 21.65 11.28
N VAL A 111 -13.32 22.14 10.55
CA VAL A 111 -13.07 23.58 10.37
C VAL A 111 -12.78 23.91 8.90
N GLU A 112 -13.66 24.68 8.26
CA GLU A 112 -13.39 25.23 6.94
C GLU A 112 -12.42 26.43 7.04
N THR A 113 -11.18 26.27 6.59
CA THR A 113 -10.19 27.34 6.53
C THR A 113 -9.18 27.12 5.40
N GLU A 114 -8.73 28.20 4.75
CA GLU A 114 -7.64 28.14 3.76
C GLU A 114 -6.32 27.92 4.51
N THR A 115 -5.71 26.76 4.32
CA THR A 115 -4.59 26.31 5.16
C THR A 115 -3.28 26.28 4.38
N ALA A 116 -2.24 26.90 4.92
CA ALA A 116 -0.88 26.82 4.39
C ALA A 116 -0.03 25.83 5.19
N LEU A 117 0.46 24.79 4.51
CA LEU A 117 1.41 23.83 5.06
C LEU A 117 2.82 24.34 4.77
N VAL A 118 3.51 24.83 5.81
CA VAL A 118 4.78 25.55 5.67
C VAL A 118 5.95 24.65 6.02
N PHE A 119 6.80 24.41 5.02
CA PHE A 119 8.04 23.66 5.13
C PHE A 119 9.24 24.59 5.05
N GLY A 120 10.22 24.38 5.91
CA GLY A 120 11.44 25.19 5.96
C GLY A 120 12.56 24.64 5.09
N ARG A 121 13.74 25.26 5.26
CA ARG A 121 14.99 24.94 4.58
C ARG A 121 15.47 23.52 4.89
N GLU A 122 16.21 22.92 3.98
CA GLU A 122 16.98 21.73 4.25
C GLU A 122 17.96 21.96 5.42
N GLY A 123 18.13 20.96 6.28
CA GLY A 123 19.08 20.98 7.40
C GLY A 123 18.68 21.87 8.60
N THR A 124 18.26 23.11 8.36
CA THR A 124 17.95 24.09 9.42
C THR A 124 16.46 24.29 9.67
N GLY A 125 15.60 23.93 8.72
CA GLY A 125 14.15 24.08 8.83
C GLY A 125 13.68 25.53 8.87
N LEU A 126 12.56 25.75 9.56
CA LEU A 126 12.04 27.09 9.85
C LEU A 126 12.81 27.69 11.04
N THR A 127 13.19 28.95 10.89
CA THR A 127 13.77 29.76 11.96
C THR A 127 12.77 29.99 13.08
N ASN A 128 13.25 30.38 14.26
CA ASN A 128 12.35 30.70 15.37
C ASN A 128 11.48 31.91 15.08
N ASP A 129 11.99 32.91 14.33
CA ASP A 129 11.23 34.11 13.97
C ASP A 129 10.09 33.77 12.99
N GLU A 130 10.37 32.89 12.02
CA GLU A 130 9.34 32.35 11.10
C GLU A 130 8.29 31.55 11.88
N LEU A 131 8.69 30.59 12.71
CA LEU A 131 7.76 29.78 13.51
C LEU A 131 6.90 30.63 14.46
N THR A 132 7.47 31.69 15.05
CA THR A 132 6.74 32.61 15.92
C THR A 132 5.63 33.36 15.17
N SER A 133 5.76 33.47 13.85
CA SER A 133 4.78 34.15 12.99
C SER A 133 3.69 33.20 12.46
N LEU A 134 3.78 31.89 12.73
CA LEU A 134 2.81 30.89 12.26
C LEU A 134 1.80 30.52 13.36
N ASP A 135 0.61 30.08 12.96
CA ASP A 135 -0.51 29.82 13.86
C ASP A 135 -0.35 28.50 14.63
N GLU A 136 0.15 27.46 13.97
CA GLU A 136 0.34 26.13 14.54
C GLU A 136 1.70 25.52 14.19
N VAL A 137 2.17 24.62 15.04
CA VAL A 137 3.41 23.85 14.84
C VAL A 137 3.07 22.37 14.70
N CYS A 138 3.55 21.77 13.62
CA CYS A 138 3.42 20.35 13.33
C CYS A 138 4.79 19.66 13.42
N SER A 139 4.86 18.52 14.11
CA SER A 139 6.05 17.69 14.21
C SER A 139 5.74 16.23 13.87
N ILE A 140 6.53 15.65 12.97
CA ILE A 140 6.39 14.24 12.58
C ILE A 140 7.11 13.38 13.62
N PRO A 141 6.44 12.42 14.28
CA PRO A 141 7.11 11.48 15.16
C PRO A 141 8.15 10.64 14.38
N ALA A 142 9.39 10.68 14.83
CA ALA A 142 10.52 9.99 14.21
C ALA A 142 11.42 9.36 15.28
N ASN A 143 12.47 8.65 14.86
CA ASN A 143 13.43 8.07 15.80
C ASN A 143 14.14 9.20 16.58
N GLU A 144 14.14 9.14 17.90
CA GLU A 144 14.79 10.13 18.78
C GLU A 144 16.28 10.34 18.45
N SER A 145 16.97 9.29 18.00
CA SER A 145 18.39 9.37 17.62
C SER A 145 18.63 9.99 16.24
N TYR A 146 17.58 10.09 15.41
CA TYR A 146 17.65 10.62 14.06
C TYR A 146 16.29 11.18 13.61
N PRO A 147 15.82 12.30 14.21
CA PRO A 147 14.45 12.75 14.06
C PRO A 147 14.23 13.65 12.82
N VAL A 148 15.31 14.11 12.20
CA VAL A 148 15.24 15.04 11.06
C VAL A 148 15.03 14.26 9.77
N LEU A 149 13.86 14.44 9.15
CA LEU A 149 13.53 13.85 7.85
C LEU A 149 14.07 14.72 6.70
N ASN A 150 14.30 14.10 5.54
CA ASN A 150 14.45 14.86 4.30
C ASN A 150 13.17 15.66 4.02
N LEU A 151 13.32 16.87 3.47
CA LEU A 151 12.24 17.81 3.23
C LEU A 151 11.08 17.21 2.40
N GLY A 152 11.40 16.55 1.28
CA GLY A 152 10.40 15.89 0.44
C GLY A 152 9.70 14.72 1.14
N GLN A 153 10.43 13.98 2.00
CA GLN A 153 9.85 12.90 2.81
C GLN A 153 8.91 13.45 3.89
N ALA A 154 9.30 14.51 4.58
CA ALA A 154 8.46 15.17 5.58
C ALA A 154 7.15 15.67 4.94
N ALA A 155 7.24 16.31 3.77
CA ALA A 155 6.06 16.70 3.01
C ALA A 155 5.20 15.49 2.63
N THR A 156 5.81 14.41 2.12
CA THR A 156 5.07 13.19 1.74
C THR A 156 4.27 12.61 2.91
N VAL A 157 4.86 12.53 4.12
CA VAL A 157 4.18 12.01 5.31
C VAL A 157 3.02 12.91 5.73
N LEU A 158 3.24 14.23 5.82
CA LEU A 158 2.17 15.15 6.21
C LEU A 158 1.01 15.12 5.21
N LEU A 159 1.30 15.17 3.91
CA LEU A 159 0.28 15.13 2.86
C LEU A 159 -0.46 13.79 2.83
N TYR A 160 0.21 12.66 3.12
CA TYR A 160 -0.44 11.36 3.26
C TYR A 160 -1.44 11.34 4.42
N GLU A 161 -1.09 11.92 5.57
CA GLU A 161 -1.99 11.96 6.73
C GLU A 161 -3.19 12.88 6.52
N LEU A 162 -3.04 13.90 5.68
CA LEU A 162 -4.12 14.79 5.26
C LEU A 162 -4.97 14.23 4.10
N ARG A 163 -4.66 13.03 3.57
CA ARG A 163 -5.33 12.48 2.38
C ARG A 163 -6.85 12.39 2.50
N SER A 164 -7.39 12.17 3.70
CA SER A 164 -8.84 12.11 3.92
C SER A 164 -9.53 13.45 3.73
N LEU A 165 -8.78 14.56 3.77
CA LEU A 165 -9.27 15.92 3.57
C LEU A 165 -9.05 16.42 2.13
N THR A 166 -8.12 15.79 1.40
CA THR A 166 -7.68 16.24 0.08
C THR A 166 -8.13 15.33 -1.07
N LEU A 167 -8.34 14.04 -0.80
CA LEU A 167 -8.81 13.06 -1.78
C LEU A 167 -10.25 12.69 -1.51
N THR A 168 -11.09 12.76 -2.54
CA THR A 168 -12.45 12.21 -2.51
C THR A 168 -12.45 10.71 -2.73
N ASP A 169 -11.63 10.24 -3.68
CA ASP A 169 -11.49 8.83 -4.05
C ASP A 169 -10.00 8.46 -4.11
N THR A 170 -9.72 7.16 -4.06
CA THR A 170 -8.37 6.63 -4.27
C THR A 170 -8.37 5.64 -5.42
N GLN A 171 -7.18 5.32 -5.93
CA GLN A 171 -6.95 4.26 -6.92
C GLN A 171 -7.30 2.85 -6.41
N LEU A 172 -7.51 2.69 -5.10
CA LEU A 172 -7.92 1.42 -4.52
C LEU A 172 -9.42 1.25 -4.69
N PRO A 173 -9.88 0.06 -5.12
CA PRO A 173 -11.31 -0.22 -5.15
C PRO A 173 -11.89 -0.19 -3.74
N ASP A 174 -13.16 0.18 -3.63
CA ASP A 174 -13.90 0.04 -2.37
C ASP A 174 -13.99 -1.44 -2.02
N VAL A 175 -13.23 -1.85 -1.00
CA VAL A 175 -13.23 -3.23 -0.47
C VAL A 175 -14.35 -3.40 0.58
N GLU A 176 -15.28 -2.44 0.69
CA GLU A 176 -16.32 -2.48 1.72
C GLU A 176 -17.24 -3.71 1.55
N ARG A 177 -17.09 -4.65 2.50
CA ARG A 177 -18.07 -5.66 2.94
C ARG A 177 -18.46 -6.72 1.92
N GLU A 178 -17.49 -7.48 1.43
CA GLU A 178 -17.79 -8.76 0.76
C GLU A 178 -18.07 -9.92 1.74
N ARG A 179 -18.35 -9.65 3.02
CA ARG A 179 -18.59 -10.75 3.97
C ARG A 179 -19.83 -11.53 3.56
N ALA A 180 -19.73 -12.86 3.60
CA ALA A 180 -20.83 -13.75 3.33
C ALA A 180 -22.02 -13.50 4.27
N ASP A 181 -23.22 -13.74 3.74
CA ASP A 181 -24.44 -13.72 4.53
C ASP A 181 -24.36 -14.73 5.68
N GLU A 182 -24.90 -14.37 6.84
CA GLU A 182 -24.86 -15.24 8.03
C GLU A 182 -25.52 -16.59 7.77
N SER A 183 -26.53 -16.65 6.88
CA SER A 183 -27.17 -17.90 6.50
C SER A 183 -26.22 -18.89 5.83
N ASP A 184 -25.31 -18.41 4.99
CA ASP A 184 -24.34 -19.28 4.31
C ASP A 184 -23.23 -19.73 5.26
N ILE A 185 -22.84 -18.84 6.18
CA ILE A 185 -21.88 -19.15 7.24
C ILE A 185 -22.46 -20.19 8.22
N ASP A 186 -23.72 -20.04 8.63
CA ASP A 186 -24.39 -21.00 9.50
C ASP A 186 -24.55 -22.35 8.81
N ARG A 187 -24.93 -22.36 7.52
CA ARG A 187 -24.96 -23.57 6.72
C ARG A 187 -23.59 -24.24 6.63
N PHE A 188 -22.53 -23.47 6.44
CA PHE A 188 -21.17 -24.01 6.50
C PHE A 188 -20.87 -24.69 7.86
N TYR A 189 -21.31 -24.11 8.98
CA TYR A 189 -21.13 -24.76 10.30
C TYR A 189 -21.89 -26.08 10.42
N GLU A 190 -23.08 -26.19 9.84
CA GLU A 190 -23.85 -27.44 9.80
C GLU A 190 -23.06 -28.52 9.05
N PHE A 191 -22.62 -28.21 7.82
CA PHE A 191 -21.85 -29.16 6.99
C PHE A 191 -20.54 -29.57 7.64
N PHE A 192 -19.84 -28.65 8.31
CA PHE A 192 -18.65 -28.97 9.07
C PHE A 192 -18.93 -29.85 10.28
N THR A 193 -20.06 -29.62 10.97
CA THR A 193 -20.48 -30.44 12.11
C THR A 193 -20.79 -31.86 11.67
N ASP A 194 -21.51 -32.03 10.56
CA ASP A 194 -21.76 -33.34 9.94
C ASP A 194 -20.44 -34.04 9.58
N PHE A 195 -19.49 -33.31 8.99
CA PHE A 195 -18.17 -33.84 8.69
C PHE A 195 -17.44 -34.32 9.95
N LEU A 196 -17.46 -33.54 11.04
CA LEU A 196 -16.88 -33.93 12.32
C LEU A 196 -17.51 -35.19 12.91
N HIS A 197 -18.82 -35.41 12.70
CA HIS A 197 -19.50 -36.63 13.12
C HIS A 197 -18.99 -37.87 12.36
N SER A 198 -18.60 -37.72 11.10
CA SER A 198 -18.04 -38.82 10.30
C SER A 198 -16.56 -39.12 10.58
N VAL A 199 -15.75 -38.14 11.03
CA VAL A 199 -14.29 -38.32 11.16
C VAL A 199 -13.76 -38.36 12.60
N GLU A 200 -14.54 -37.96 13.61
CA GLU A 200 -14.12 -37.97 15.02
C GLU A 200 -15.17 -38.63 15.91
N GLY A 201 -14.84 -39.80 16.45
CA GLY A 201 -15.74 -40.58 17.32
C GLY A 201 -15.98 -39.96 18.71
N ARG A 202 -15.07 -39.10 19.20
CA ARG A 202 -15.15 -38.55 20.56
C ARG A 202 -15.97 -37.25 20.61
N GLU A 203 -17.08 -37.27 21.32
CA GLU A 203 -18.02 -36.14 21.46
C GLU A 203 -17.35 -34.84 21.94
N HIS A 204 -16.61 -34.90 23.05
CA HIS A 204 -15.94 -33.72 23.61
C HIS A 204 -14.91 -33.09 22.65
N LYS A 205 -14.34 -33.86 21.73
CA LYS A 205 -13.41 -33.34 20.71
C LYS A 205 -14.18 -32.66 19.58
N ARG A 206 -15.29 -33.23 19.12
CA ARG A 206 -16.17 -32.61 18.10
C ARG A 206 -16.65 -31.23 18.55
N GLU A 207 -17.20 -31.12 19.76
CA GLU A 207 -17.71 -29.85 20.30
C GLU A 207 -16.61 -28.78 20.36
N LYS A 208 -15.42 -29.16 20.85
CA LYS A 208 -14.28 -28.24 20.94
C LYS A 208 -13.82 -27.77 19.56
N THR A 209 -13.72 -28.68 18.59
CA THR A 209 -13.29 -28.36 17.22
C THR A 209 -14.31 -27.49 16.50
N ALA A 210 -15.60 -27.80 16.59
CA ALA A 210 -16.68 -26.97 16.03
C ALA A 210 -16.65 -25.54 16.61
N LEU A 211 -16.49 -25.41 17.92
CA LEU A 211 -16.37 -24.11 18.57
C LEU A 211 -15.14 -23.32 18.12
N MET A 212 -13.98 -23.99 17.98
CA MET A 212 -12.77 -23.34 17.49
C MET A 212 -12.92 -22.86 16.04
N LEU A 213 -13.51 -23.69 15.17
CA LEU A 213 -13.77 -23.30 13.79
C LEU A 213 -14.74 -22.12 13.72
N ARG A 214 -15.85 -22.15 14.47
CA ARG A 214 -16.82 -21.05 14.51
C ARG A 214 -16.16 -19.74 14.92
N ARG A 215 -15.25 -19.78 15.90
CA ARG A 215 -14.51 -18.59 16.32
C ARG A 215 -13.52 -18.12 15.25
N LEU A 216 -12.91 -19.02 14.49
CA LEU A 216 -12.00 -18.70 13.38
C LEU A 216 -12.78 -18.04 12.24
N ILE A 217 -13.75 -18.78 11.72
CA ILE A 217 -15.07 -18.35 11.24
C ILE A 217 -15.35 -16.84 11.31
N ALA A 218 -15.97 -16.49 12.45
CA ALA A 218 -16.54 -15.19 12.74
C ALA A 218 -15.55 -14.02 12.65
N ARG A 219 -14.28 -14.22 13.02
CA ARG A 219 -13.28 -13.14 13.01
C ARG A 219 -12.54 -13.01 11.69
N ALA A 220 -12.67 -13.98 10.78
CA ALA A 220 -12.09 -13.92 9.45
C ALA A 220 -12.91 -13.06 8.48
N HIS A 221 -14.19 -12.81 8.79
CA HIS A 221 -15.13 -12.09 7.91
C HIS A 221 -15.11 -12.62 6.45
N PRO A 222 -15.33 -13.93 6.27
CA PRO A 222 -15.06 -14.58 4.99
C PRO A 222 -16.01 -14.08 3.91
N THR A 223 -15.56 -14.14 2.66
CA THR A 223 -16.37 -13.74 1.51
C THR A 223 -17.39 -14.80 1.11
N ASN A 224 -18.38 -14.39 0.31
CA ASN A 224 -19.34 -15.32 -0.30
C ASN A 224 -18.65 -16.46 -1.06
N ARG A 225 -17.55 -16.15 -1.78
CA ARG A 225 -16.79 -17.13 -2.56
C ARG A 225 -16.02 -18.11 -1.66
N GLU A 226 -15.45 -17.62 -0.58
CA GLU A 226 -14.73 -18.45 0.41
C GLU A 226 -15.70 -19.43 1.08
N ILE A 227 -16.84 -18.94 1.59
CA ILE A 227 -17.86 -19.80 2.22
C ILE A 227 -18.43 -20.81 1.23
N SER A 228 -18.78 -20.38 0.01
CA SER A 228 -19.31 -21.29 -1.02
C SER A 228 -18.33 -22.41 -1.37
N THR A 229 -17.03 -22.08 -1.46
CA THR A 229 -15.96 -23.05 -1.72
C THR A 229 -15.84 -24.06 -0.58
N LEU A 230 -15.76 -23.57 0.66
CA LEU A 230 -15.63 -24.42 1.84
C LEU A 230 -16.87 -25.31 2.05
N LEU A 231 -18.07 -24.76 1.84
CA LEU A 231 -19.31 -25.52 1.90
C LEU A 231 -19.33 -26.63 0.83
N GLY A 232 -18.92 -26.32 -0.40
CA GLY A 232 -18.78 -27.31 -1.47
C GLY A 232 -17.84 -28.46 -1.11
N LEU A 233 -16.71 -28.15 -0.49
CA LEU A 233 -15.74 -29.13 -0.01
C LEU A 233 -16.34 -30.05 1.06
N PHE A 234 -16.95 -29.50 2.12
CA PHE A 234 -17.54 -30.31 3.18
C PHE A 234 -18.77 -31.08 2.71
N ARG A 235 -19.58 -30.52 1.80
CA ARG A 235 -20.67 -31.24 1.14
C ARG A 235 -20.16 -32.47 0.39
N ARG A 236 -19.09 -32.33 -0.39
CA ARG A 236 -18.49 -33.45 -1.13
C ARG A 236 -17.89 -34.48 -0.19
N ALA A 237 -17.16 -34.05 0.84
CA ALA A 237 -16.60 -34.94 1.86
C ALA A 237 -17.70 -35.77 2.55
N ASN A 238 -18.81 -35.14 2.95
CA ASN A 238 -19.92 -35.83 3.60
C ASN A 238 -20.61 -36.85 2.69
N ILE A 239 -20.71 -36.59 1.38
CA ILE A 239 -21.24 -37.56 0.40
C ILE A 239 -20.34 -38.80 0.35
N LEU A 240 -19.02 -38.60 0.18
CA LEU A 240 -18.06 -39.71 0.07
C LEU A 240 -18.01 -40.57 1.35
N LEU A 241 -18.09 -39.93 2.52
CA LEU A 241 -18.11 -40.63 3.81
C LEU A 241 -19.47 -41.33 4.07
N GLY A 242 -20.57 -40.75 3.57
CA GLY A 242 -21.91 -41.36 3.67
C GLY A 242 -22.07 -42.61 2.80
N GLU A 243 -21.47 -42.63 1.61
CA GLU A 243 -21.49 -43.80 0.70
C GLU A 243 -20.66 -44.99 1.24
N GLN A 244 -19.70 -44.75 2.14
CA GLN A 244 -18.93 -45.82 2.81
C GLN A 244 -19.68 -46.52 3.97
N SER A 245 -20.82 -45.98 4.42
CA SER A 245 -21.55 -46.52 5.60
C SER A 245 -22.50 -47.69 5.29
N TYR A 246 -22.49 -48.23 4.06
CA TYR A 246 -23.40 -49.31 3.61
C TYR A 246 -22.70 -50.63 3.21
N GLY A 247 -21.52 -50.92 3.75
CA GLY A 247 -20.85 -52.23 3.66
C GLY A 247 -20.62 -52.86 5.04
N GLU A 248 -21.20 -54.04 5.27
CA GLU A 248 -21.17 -54.88 6.48
C GLU A 248 -19.81 -55.00 7.21
N SER A 249 -19.76 -55.11 8.55
CA SER A 249 -19.94 -56.40 9.23
C SER A 249 -20.09 -56.35 10.77
N ASN A 250 -20.77 -57.39 11.26
CA ASN A 250 -21.16 -57.73 12.64
C ASN A 250 -20.01 -58.04 13.61
N GLN A 251 -20.25 -57.71 14.90
CA GLN A 251 -19.80 -58.35 16.16
C GLN A 251 -18.37 -58.91 16.29
N THR A 252 -17.57 -58.39 17.25
CA THR A 252 -17.20 -59.06 18.52
C THR A 252 -16.37 -58.12 19.44
N ASP A 253 -16.38 -58.44 20.74
CA ASP A 253 -15.82 -57.72 21.89
C ASP A 253 -14.27 -57.51 21.92
N GLU A 254 -13.87 -56.66 22.87
CA GLU A 254 -12.57 -56.49 23.55
C GLU A 254 -11.63 -55.30 23.16
N MET A 255 -11.09 -54.68 24.22
CA MET A 255 -10.22 -53.49 24.25
C MET A 255 -8.84 -53.76 23.63
N ASP A 256 -8.31 -52.79 22.87
CA ASP A 256 -6.86 -52.51 22.88
C ASP A 256 -6.57 -51.01 22.59
N ASP A 257 -5.67 -50.46 23.40
CA ASP A 257 -5.17 -49.10 23.39
C ASP A 257 -3.95 -49.06 22.47
N THR A 258 -4.19 -48.92 21.16
CA THR A 258 -3.28 -48.46 20.09
C THR A 258 -3.62 -49.13 18.76
N THR A 259 -4.52 -48.57 17.96
CA THR A 259 -4.53 -48.85 16.51
C THR A 259 -5.12 -47.69 15.71
N ALA A 260 -4.40 -47.42 14.62
CA ALA A 260 -4.66 -46.60 13.46
C ALA A 260 -6.02 -45.89 13.34
N VAL A 261 -5.96 -44.58 13.08
CA VAL A 261 -6.86 -43.96 12.10
C VAL A 261 -6.79 -44.86 10.87
N GLU A 262 -7.86 -45.58 10.52
CA GLU A 262 -7.94 -46.22 9.21
C GLU A 262 -7.66 -45.11 8.20
N SER A 263 -6.48 -45.18 7.59
CA SER A 263 -6.04 -44.23 6.59
C SER A 263 -7.08 -44.23 5.49
N ILE A 264 -7.65 -43.05 5.20
CA ILE A 264 -8.41 -42.83 3.98
C ILE A 264 -7.57 -43.43 2.84
N PRO A 265 -8.09 -44.40 2.07
CA PRO A 265 -7.30 -45.05 1.03
C PRO A 265 -6.67 -44.00 0.12
N GLU A 266 -5.39 -44.12 -0.24
CA GLU A 266 -4.71 -43.15 -1.11
C GLU A 266 -5.48 -42.93 -2.42
N GLU A 267 -6.20 -43.94 -2.90
CA GLU A 267 -7.12 -43.84 -4.05
C GLU A 267 -8.29 -42.87 -3.81
N SER A 268 -8.84 -42.81 -2.59
CA SER A 268 -9.88 -41.85 -2.22
C SER A 268 -9.34 -40.43 -2.10
N ILE A 269 -8.10 -40.27 -1.63
CA ILE A 269 -7.41 -38.96 -1.58
C ILE A 269 -7.08 -38.47 -3.00
N ASN A 270 -6.58 -39.35 -3.87
CA ASN A 270 -6.28 -39.03 -5.26
C ASN A 270 -7.55 -38.74 -6.07
N ALA A 271 -8.65 -39.46 -5.81
CA ALA A 271 -9.95 -39.15 -6.40
C ALA A 271 -10.51 -37.79 -5.94
N ILE A 272 -10.27 -37.41 -4.68
CA ILE A 272 -10.59 -36.06 -4.19
C ILE A 272 -9.78 -35.02 -4.97
N ILE A 273 -8.46 -35.20 -5.11
CA ILE A 273 -7.56 -34.27 -5.82
C ILE A 273 -7.94 -34.14 -7.30
N GLU A 274 -8.12 -35.25 -8.03
CA GLU A 274 -8.46 -35.26 -9.46
C GLU A 274 -9.86 -34.67 -9.76
N SER A 275 -10.85 -34.93 -8.88
CA SER A 275 -12.21 -34.39 -9.06
C SER A 275 -12.34 -32.90 -8.72
N THR A 276 -11.43 -32.35 -7.92
CA THR A 276 -11.29 -30.89 -7.80
C THR A 276 -10.67 -30.31 -9.06
N SER A 277 -9.58 -30.88 -9.59
CA SER A 277 -8.88 -30.41 -10.79
C SER A 277 -9.75 -30.43 -12.07
N SER A 278 -10.57 -31.46 -12.27
CA SER A 278 -11.48 -31.57 -13.42
C SER A 278 -12.64 -30.57 -13.39
N GLY A 279 -13.09 -30.15 -12.21
CA GLY A 279 -14.13 -29.12 -12.08
C GLY A 279 -13.64 -27.71 -12.42
N TYR A 280 -12.31 -27.49 -12.44
CA TYR A 280 -11.71 -26.21 -12.81
C TYR A 280 -11.66 -26.01 -14.33
N GLU A 281 -11.42 -27.05 -15.13
CA GLU A 281 -11.35 -26.95 -16.60
C GLU A 281 -12.73 -26.64 -17.24
N GLU A 282 -13.84 -27.13 -16.66
CA GLU A 282 -15.19 -26.86 -17.19
C GLU A 282 -15.70 -25.44 -16.86
N THR A 283 -15.28 -24.85 -15.73
CA THR A 283 -15.69 -23.48 -15.37
C THR A 283 -14.92 -22.40 -16.14
N GLU A 284 -13.65 -22.62 -16.49
CA GLU A 284 -12.90 -21.70 -17.35
C GLU A 284 -13.40 -21.71 -18.79
N ALA A 285 -13.86 -22.86 -19.30
CA ALA A 285 -14.43 -22.98 -20.65
C ALA A 285 -15.77 -22.22 -20.80
N GLN A 286 -16.57 -22.13 -19.73
CA GLN A 286 -17.86 -21.41 -19.76
C GLN A 286 -17.71 -19.90 -19.59
N THR A 287 -16.73 -19.41 -18.83
CA THR A 287 -16.44 -17.96 -18.77
C THR A 287 -15.74 -17.41 -20.03
N SER A 288 -15.18 -18.30 -20.86
CA SER A 288 -14.50 -17.93 -22.12
C SER A 288 -15.42 -17.79 -23.33
N SER A 289 -16.69 -18.22 -23.24
CA SER A 289 -17.61 -18.28 -24.38
C SER A 289 -18.66 -17.16 -24.44
N ASP A 290 -18.69 -16.25 -23.47
CA ASP A 290 -19.65 -15.14 -23.41
C ASP A 290 -19.03 -13.75 -23.66
N GLY A 291 -17.91 -13.72 -24.40
CA GLY A 291 -17.16 -12.50 -24.71
C GLY A 291 -16.68 -12.43 -26.15
N SER A 292 -17.59 -12.40 -27.13
CA SER A 292 -17.25 -11.95 -28.48
C SER A 292 -18.46 -11.34 -29.17
N LEU A 293 -18.43 -10.02 -29.36
CA LEU A 293 -18.85 -9.36 -30.60
C LEU A 293 -18.40 -7.88 -30.63
N CYS A 294 -17.71 -7.54 -31.74
CA CYS A 294 -17.34 -6.22 -32.28
C CYS A 294 -16.16 -5.47 -31.60
N ASP A 295 -15.16 -4.94 -32.29
CA ASP A 295 -15.01 -4.66 -33.73
C ASP A 295 -13.52 -4.54 -34.13
N GLN A 296 -13.20 -4.91 -35.37
CA GLN A 296 -11.86 -4.85 -35.99
C GLN A 296 -11.70 -3.61 -36.87
N SER A 297 -10.46 -3.11 -36.95
CA SER A 297 -9.78 -2.44 -38.08
C SER A 297 -8.70 -1.54 -37.46
N ASP A 298 -7.48 -1.36 -37.95
CA ASP A 298 -6.63 -1.77 -39.07
C ASP A 298 -5.21 -1.41 -38.54
N SER A 299 -4.06 -1.95 -38.91
CA SER A 299 -3.54 -2.43 -40.19
C SER A 299 -2.13 -2.98 -39.89
N ALA A 300 -1.79 -4.14 -40.47
CA ALA A 300 -0.44 -4.64 -40.58
C ALA A 300 -0.05 -4.66 -42.06
N ASP A 301 1.15 -4.16 -42.39
CA ASP A 301 1.88 -4.42 -43.63
C ASP A 301 3.31 -4.82 -43.20
N LEU A 302 3.71 -6.10 -43.21
CA LEU A 302 4.11 -6.97 -44.32
C LEU A 302 5.61 -6.85 -44.74
N MET A 303 6.31 -7.96 -44.46
CA MET A 303 7.23 -8.72 -45.33
C MET A 303 8.75 -8.42 -45.41
N ASN A 304 9.48 -9.44 -44.94
CA ASN A 304 10.50 -10.28 -45.63
C ASN A 304 11.94 -9.79 -45.91
N ALA A 305 12.86 -10.55 -45.27
CA ALA A 305 13.88 -11.44 -45.88
C ALA A 305 15.30 -10.94 -46.25
N ASP A 306 16.24 -11.78 -45.78
CA ASP A 306 17.51 -12.29 -46.36
C ASP A 306 18.84 -11.50 -46.42
N GLU A 307 19.82 -12.16 -45.76
CA GLU A 307 21.20 -12.53 -46.15
C GLU A 307 22.35 -11.52 -46.36
N ASP A 308 23.42 -11.83 -45.60
CA ASP A 308 24.87 -11.83 -45.92
C ASP A 308 25.60 -10.56 -46.39
N THR A 309 26.59 -10.14 -45.58
CA THR A 309 27.99 -9.96 -46.05
C THR A 309 29.00 -10.07 -44.89
N GLU A 310 30.04 -10.84 -45.18
CA GLU A 310 31.20 -11.26 -44.39
C GLU A 310 32.32 -10.19 -44.22
N MET A 311 33.29 -10.51 -43.35
CA MET A 311 34.70 -10.02 -43.26
C MET A 311 34.97 -8.63 -42.62
N THR A 312 35.96 -8.38 -41.76
CA THR A 312 37.16 -9.12 -41.32
C THR A 312 37.85 -8.43 -40.11
N ALA A 313 38.54 -9.27 -39.32
CA ALA A 313 39.87 -9.08 -38.71
C ALA A 313 40.13 -8.14 -37.52
N GLY A 314 40.86 -8.71 -36.53
CA GLY A 314 42.01 -8.04 -35.91
C GLY A 314 42.12 -8.20 -34.41
N ALA A 315 42.89 -9.19 -33.95
CA ALA A 315 43.23 -9.47 -32.56
C ALA A 315 44.49 -8.72 -32.09
N ASP A 316 44.69 -8.78 -30.76
CA ASP A 316 45.97 -8.76 -30.02
C ASP A 316 46.72 -7.41 -29.83
N VAL A 317 47.50 -7.10 -28.78
CA VAL A 317 47.80 -7.57 -27.39
C VAL A 317 48.89 -6.58 -26.87
N ASP A 318 48.97 -6.39 -25.54
CA ASP A 318 50.10 -5.89 -24.70
C ASP A 318 50.77 -4.51 -24.94
N THR A 319 50.93 -3.73 -23.86
CA THR A 319 52.18 -3.71 -23.05
C THR A 319 52.17 -2.65 -21.94
N ASP A 320 52.70 -3.05 -20.78
CA ASP A 320 53.11 -2.26 -19.62
C ASP A 320 54.02 -1.07 -19.94
N THR A 321 53.98 -0.01 -19.11
CA THR A 321 55.17 0.46 -18.37
C THR A 321 54.86 1.53 -17.30
N ASP A 322 55.38 1.27 -16.10
CA ASP A 322 55.53 2.16 -14.94
C ASP A 322 56.35 3.44 -15.21
N VAL A 323 56.07 4.55 -14.50
CA VAL A 323 57.10 5.41 -13.86
C VAL A 323 56.52 6.13 -12.63
N GLU A 324 57.21 6.00 -11.51
CA GLU A 324 57.05 6.69 -10.22
C GLU A 324 57.19 8.24 -10.32
N THR A 325 56.62 8.99 -9.38
CA THR A 325 57.42 9.84 -8.48
C THR A 325 56.61 10.44 -7.33
N ASN A 326 57.25 10.31 -6.18
CA ASN A 326 56.95 10.75 -4.83
C ASN A 326 57.02 12.29 -4.68
N THR A 327 56.20 12.92 -3.83
CA THR A 327 56.65 13.98 -2.89
C THR A 327 55.62 14.29 -1.80
N ASN A 328 56.14 14.25 -0.57
CA ASN A 328 55.59 14.69 0.71
C ASN A 328 55.00 16.12 0.71
N ASN A 329 54.03 16.38 1.59
CA ASN A 329 54.24 17.36 2.67
C ASN A 329 53.21 17.23 3.82
N ASP A 330 53.75 17.09 5.03
CA ASP A 330 53.11 17.38 6.32
C ASP A 330 52.80 18.88 6.46
N ASN A 331 51.69 19.25 7.10
CA ASN A 331 51.68 19.88 8.43
C ASN A 331 50.28 20.40 8.82
N THR A 332 49.95 20.13 10.10
CA THR A 332 49.07 20.87 11.04
C THR A 332 47.59 21.05 10.73
#